data_AF-M3IA56-F1
#
_entry.id   AF-M3IA56-F1
#
_cell.length_a   1.000
_cell.length_b   1.000
_cell.length_c   1.000
_cell.angle_alpha   90.00
_cell.angle_beta   90.00
_cell.angle_gamma   90.00
#
_symmetry.space_group_name_H-M   'P 1'
#
loop_
_entity.id
_entity.type
_entity.pdbx_description
1 polymer ?
#
loop_
_entity_poly.entity_id
_entity_poly.type
_entity_poly.pdbx_seq_one_letter_code
_entity_poly.pdbx_strand_id
1 'polypeptide(L)'
;MQEKNWPAHASDVYSPLTESNNWWIYSPEEKNSLGEKQLYFFDHSLGVPETSGDINIGALFLNRLKNIFEEEDINRQNEPLITRIVTDVIAETYQQLDHFLTSSKYTEAKSFAITKITELKNDFRTRHEADKINGVSLEKNFPERFVADLLALAANTKDVECFQMAFGLLEGDLKNPRIHFNAACYHALTNNKESLLKSVRLARALGQPSSSFRMERDFKEFRRDPDFEKAISS
;
A
#
# COMPACT_ATOMS: atom_id res chain seq x y z
N MET A 1 -11.49 -30.56 37.77
CA MET A 1 -11.08 -29.70 36.64
C MET A 1 -12.35 -29.29 35.92
N GLN A 2 -12.66 -28.00 35.88
CA GLN A 2 -13.71 -27.51 34.98
C GLN A 2 -13.11 -27.49 33.56
N GLU A 3 -13.82 -28.06 32.59
CA GLU A 3 -13.48 -27.93 31.18
C GLU A 3 -13.57 -26.45 30.79
N LYS A 4 -12.48 -25.93 30.23
CA LYS A 4 -12.43 -24.56 29.72
C LYS A 4 -13.15 -24.54 28.38
N ASN A 5 -14.30 -23.86 28.30
CA ASN A 5 -15.03 -23.66 27.05
C ASN A 5 -14.33 -22.58 26.24
N TRP A 6 -13.46 -23.01 25.31
CA TRP A 6 -12.87 -22.11 24.33
C TRP A 6 -13.91 -21.70 23.27
N PRO A 7 -13.85 -20.47 22.74
CA PRO A 7 -14.72 -20.05 21.65
C PRO A 7 -14.53 -20.99 20.45
N ALA A 8 -15.62 -21.60 19.98
CA ALA A 8 -15.60 -22.58 18.90
C ALA A 8 -15.59 -21.92 17.50
N HIS A 9 -15.98 -20.64 17.43
CA HIS A 9 -16.06 -19.89 16.18
C HIS A 9 -15.33 -18.55 16.27
N ALA A 10 -14.70 -18.14 15.17
CA ALA A 10 -13.95 -16.88 15.09
C ALA A 10 -14.83 -15.64 15.31
N SER A 11 -16.15 -15.73 15.06
CA SER A 11 -17.14 -14.68 15.36
C SER A 11 -17.31 -14.40 16.85
N ASP A 12 -16.91 -15.34 17.69
CA ASP A 12 -17.09 -15.27 19.15
C ASP A 12 -15.83 -14.70 19.84
N VAL A 13 -14.80 -14.39 19.05
CA VAL A 13 -13.52 -13.82 19.50
C VAL A 13 -13.51 -12.33 19.17
N TYR A 14 -13.64 -11.50 20.21
CA TYR A 14 -13.34 -10.07 20.10
C TYR A 14 -11.82 -9.88 20.20
N SER A 15 -11.15 -9.75 19.04
CA SER A 15 -9.72 -9.39 19.01
C SER A 15 -9.60 -7.87 18.86
N PRO A 16 -9.15 -7.14 19.89
CA PRO A 16 -8.97 -5.69 19.80
C PRO A 16 -7.82 -5.31 18.84
N LEU A 17 -6.96 -6.28 18.49
CA LEU A 17 -5.77 -6.11 17.66
C LEU A 17 -5.53 -7.39 16.85
N THR A 18 -5.35 -7.27 15.54
CA THR A 18 -4.98 -8.38 14.66
C THR A 18 -3.67 -8.05 13.99
N GLU A 19 -2.59 -8.74 14.36
CA GLU A 19 -1.35 -8.76 13.58
C GLU A 19 -1.23 -10.12 12.89
N SER A 20 -0.56 -10.15 11.74
CA SER A 20 -0.59 -11.22 10.75
C SER A 20 -0.44 -12.66 11.28
N ASN A 21 0.23 -12.86 12.43
CA ASN A 21 0.43 -14.19 13.03
C ASN A 21 0.16 -14.30 14.54
N ASN A 22 -0.31 -13.24 15.23
CA ASN A 22 -0.43 -13.21 16.69
C ASN A 22 -1.78 -12.63 17.13
N TRP A 23 -2.52 -13.38 17.94
CA TRP A 23 -3.89 -13.02 18.32
C TRP A 23 -3.99 -12.77 19.82
N TRP A 24 -4.69 -11.68 20.18
CA TRP A 24 -5.04 -11.39 21.56
C TRP A 24 -6.53 -11.62 21.75
N ILE A 25 -6.87 -12.65 22.53
CA ILE A 25 -8.26 -13.06 22.75
C ILE A 25 -8.75 -12.43 24.05
N TYR A 26 -9.76 -11.57 23.95
CA TYR A 26 -10.44 -10.96 25.09
C TYR A 26 -11.52 -11.89 25.65
N SER A 27 -11.45 -12.18 26.96
CA SER A 27 -12.49 -12.92 27.68
C SER A 27 -13.40 -11.95 28.44
N PRO A 28 -14.67 -11.79 28.03
CA PRO A 28 -15.58 -10.85 28.68
C PRO A 28 -16.01 -11.30 30.07
N GLU A 29 -15.97 -12.60 30.39
CA GLU A 29 -16.50 -13.13 31.65
C GLU A 29 -15.40 -13.45 32.66
N GLU A 30 -14.20 -13.82 32.21
CA GLU A 30 -13.10 -14.19 33.09
C GLU A 30 -12.31 -12.97 33.57
N LYS A 31 -11.81 -13.06 34.80
CA LYS A 31 -10.95 -12.05 35.39
C LYS A 31 -9.56 -12.62 35.69
N ASN A 32 -8.53 -11.80 35.52
CA ASN A 32 -7.17 -12.08 35.97
C ASN A 32 -7.06 -11.95 37.51
N SER A 33 -5.87 -12.17 38.08
CA SER A 33 -5.68 -12.12 39.54
C SER A 33 -5.84 -10.72 40.12
N LEU A 34 -5.78 -9.68 39.26
CA LEU A 34 -6.03 -8.27 39.61
C LEU A 34 -7.53 -7.88 39.53
N GLY A 35 -8.41 -8.80 39.16
CA GLY A 35 -9.85 -8.55 39.04
C GLY A 35 -10.26 -7.81 37.75
N GLU A 36 -9.34 -7.67 36.80
CA GLU A 36 -9.54 -7.09 35.47
C GLU A 36 -9.87 -8.18 34.44
N LYS A 37 -10.37 -7.79 33.27
CA LYS A 37 -10.77 -8.75 32.22
C LYS A 37 -9.57 -9.54 31.69
N GLN A 38 -9.72 -10.86 31.55
CA GLN A 38 -8.64 -11.76 31.13
C GLN A 38 -8.32 -11.62 29.63
N LEU A 39 -7.02 -11.63 29.31
CA LEU A 39 -6.50 -11.71 27.95
C LEU A 39 -5.69 -12.99 27.75
N TYR A 40 -5.87 -13.63 26.60
CA TYR A 40 -5.03 -14.74 26.15
C TYR A 40 -4.18 -14.30 24.97
N PHE A 41 -2.94 -14.77 24.94
CA PHE A 41 -2.07 -14.61 23.78
C PHE A 41 -2.05 -15.92 23.01
N PHE A 42 -2.29 -15.85 21.70
CA PHE A 42 -2.27 -16.99 20.81
C PHE A 42 -1.24 -16.76 19.71
N ASP A 43 -0.22 -17.61 19.72
CA ASP A 43 0.81 -17.71 18.69
C ASP A 43 0.54 -18.95 17.85
N HIS A 44 0.42 -18.79 16.52
CA HIS A 44 0.17 -19.90 15.59
C HIS A 44 1.26 -20.99 15.63
N SER A 45 2.45 -20.70 16.15
CA SER A 45 3.54 -21.67 16.29
C SER A 45 3.42 -22.57 17.53
N LEU A 46 2.66 -22.14 18.55
CA LEU A 46 2.58 -22.85 19.84
C LEU A 46 1.29 -23.66 20.01
N GLY A 47 0.25 -23.38 19.21
CA GLY A 47 -0.96 -24.19 19.10
C GLY A 47 -1.90 -24.18 20.34
N VAL A 48 -1.50 -23.53 21.44
CA VAL A 48 -2.31 -23.39 22.66
C VAL A 48 -2.23 -21.94 23.15
N PRO A 49 -3.36 -21.27 23.46
CA PRO A 49 -3.33 -19.94 24.06
C PRO A 49 -2.67 -19.98 25.44
N GLU A 50 -1.62 -19.20 25.65
CA GLU A 50 -0.99 -19.05 26.97
C GLU A 50 -1.61 -17.87 27.72
N THR A 51 -1.74 -18.00 29.04
CA THR A 51 -2.09 -16.86 29.89
C THR A 51 -0.92 -15.90 29.89
N SER A 52 -1.15 -14.68 29.40
CA SER A 52 -0.13 -13.63 29.35
C SER A 52 0.27 -13.07 30.75
N GLY A 53 -0.29 -13.63 31.82
CA GLY A 53 -0.15 -13.15 33.20
C GLY A 53 -1.20 -12.09 33.54
N ASP A 54 -0.96 -11.40 34.65
CA ASP A 54 -1.80 -10.29 35.13
C ASP A 54 -1.53 -9.01 34.32
N ILE A 55 -2.06 -8.97 33.10
CA ILE A 55 -1.90 -7.82 32.21
C ILE A 55 -3.13 -6.92 32.28
N ASN A 56 -2.90 -5.64 32.57
CA ASN A 56 -3.89 -4.58 32.42
C ASN A 56 -4.06 -4.23 30.93
N ILE A 57 -5.29 -4.32 30.41
CA ILE A 57 -5.62 -4.08 28.99
C ILE A 57 -5.17 -2.70 28.53
N GLY A 58 -5.35 -1.67 29.36
CA GLY A 58 -4.91 -0.32 29.07
C GLY A 58 -3.37 -0.21 28.98
N ALA A 59 -2.65 -0.87 29.89
CA ALA A 59 -1.19 -0.91 29.87
C ALA A 59 -0.65 -1.66 28.64
N LEU A 60 -1.30 -2.75 28.22
CA LEU A 60 -0.96 -3.46 26.98
C LEU A 60 -1.13 -2.56 25.76
N PHE A 61 -2.27 -1.86 25.67
CA PHE A 61 -2.55 -0.91 24.60
C PHE A 61 -1.50 0.22 24.54
N LEU A 62 -1.19 0.82 25.70
CA LEU A 62 -0.19 1.90 25.79
C LEU A 62 1.23 1.42 25.43
N ASN A 63 1.64 0.23 25.89
CA ASN A 63 2.93 -0.36 25.51
C ASN A 63 3.01 -0.66 24.00
N ARG A 64 1.90 -1.05 23.37
CA ARG A 64 1.88 -1.27 21.92
C ARG A 64 1.93 0.02 21.12
N LEU A 65 1.17 1.05 21.52
CA LEU A 65 1.32 2.37 20.95
C LEU A 65 2.77 2.86 21.08
N LYS A 66 3.37 2.71 22.26
CA LYS A 66 4.77 3.04 22.51
C LYS A 66 5.70 2.32 21.53
N ASN A 67 5.56 1.01 21.33
CA ASN A 67 6.42 0.26 20.40
C ASN A 67 6.25 0.72 18.95
N ILE A 68 5.02 1.02 18.51
CA ILE A 68 4.77 1.57 17.16
C ILE A 68 5.49 2.91 17.00
N PHE A 69 5.35 3.80 17.99
CA PHE A 69 6.01 5.11 17.95
C PHE A 69 7.54 4.99 18.06
N GLU A 70 8.07 4.07 18.86
CA GLU A 70 9.51 3.82 18.99
C GLU A 70 10.12 3.21 17.72
N GLU A 71 9.45 2.27 17.06
CA GLU A 71 9.90 1.72 15.78
C GLU A 71 9.88 2.78 14.67
N GLU A 72 8.87 3.64 14.63
CA GLU A 72 8.83 4.77 13.70
C GLU A 72 9.91 5.83 14.03
N ASP A 73 10.16 6.11 15.31
CA ASP A 73 11.14 7.08 15.74
C ASP A 73 12.59 6.60 15.56
N ILE A 74 12.89 5.33 15.82
CA ILE A 74 14.23 4.76 15.58
C ILE A 74 14.58 4.83 14.08
N ASN A 75 13.62 4.50 13.21
CA ASN A 75 13.81 4.61 11.77
C ASN A 75 13.97 6.09 11.33
N ARG A 76 13.23 7.02 11.94
CA ARG A 76 13.36 8.47 11.68
C ARG A 76 14.64 9.11 12.20
N GLN A 77 15.21 8.61 13.29
CA GLN A 77 16.44 9.16 13.89
C GLN A 77 17.70 8.73 13.14
N ASN A 78 17.66 7.58 12.46
CA ASN A 78 18.78 7.05 11.67
C ASN A 78 18.87 7.65 10.25
N GLU A 79 17.83 8.33 9.78
CA GLU A 79 17.88 9.04 8.50
C GLU A 79 18.57 10.42 8.62
N PRO A 80 19.43 10.79 7.66
CA PRO A 80 19.94 12.16 7.58
C PRO A 80 18.79 13.17 7.54
N LEU A 81 18.91 14.29 8.26
CA LEU A 81 17.86 15.32 8.38
C LEU A 81 17.31 15.79 7.02
N ILE A 82 18.17 15.89 6.00
CA ILE A 82 17.77 16.27 4.64
C ILE A 82 16.84 15.20 4.03
N THR A 83 17.18 13.91 4.17
CA THR A 83 16.33 12.81 3.71
C THR A 83 14.98 12.82 4.41
N ARG A 84 14.95 13.12 5.71
CA ARG A 84 13.70 13.24 6.48
C ARG A 84 12.81 14.38 5.97
N ILE A 85 13.37 15.55 5.70
CA ILE A 85 12.62 16.69 5.16
C ILE A 85 12.04 16.34 3.78
N VAL A 86 12.86 15.73 2.91
CA VAL A 86 12.39 15.24 1.60
C VAL A 86 11.26 14.22 1.77
N THR A 87 11.41 13.28 2.70
CA THR A 87 10.39 12.29 3.04
C THR A 87 9.04 12.93 3.39
N ASP A 88 9.04 13.89 4.31
CA ASP A 88 7.81 14.54 4.76
C ASP A 88 7.16 15.34 3.61
N VAL A 89 7.94 16.07 2.81
CA VAL A 89 7.46 16.83 1.65
C VAL A 89 6.83 15.92 0.59
N ILE A 90 7.45 14.78 0.28
CA ILE A 90 6.92 13.82 -0.70
C ILE A 90 5.64 13.15 -0.17
N ALA A 91 5.61 12.77 1.10
CA ALA A 91 4.44 12.18 1.73
C ALA A 91 3.25 13.16 1.75
N GLU A 92 3.48 14.42 2.12
CA GLU A 92 2.44 15.46 2.11
C GLU A 92 1.95 15.74 0.68
N THR A 93 2.88 15.82 -0.29
CA THR A 93 2.54 16.00 -1.72
C THR A 93 1.66 14.85 -2.21
N TYR A 94 1.97 13.61 -1.82
CA TYR A 94 1.14 12.46 -2.14
C TYR A 94 -0.26 12.55 -1.53
N GLN A 95 -0.37 12.89 -0.24
CA GLN A 95 -1.65 13.02 0.45
C GLN A 95 -2.55 14.09 -0.19
N GLN A 96 -1.98 15.22 -0.61
CA GLN A 96 -2.73 16.26 -1.31
C GLN A 96 -3.23 15.78 -2.69
N LEU A 97 -2.39 15.07 -3.45
CA LEU A 97 -2.83 14.46 -4.71
C LEU A 97 -3.99 13.47 -4.48
N ASP A 98 -3.83 12.55 -3.52
CA ASP A 98 -4.86 11.56 -3.17
C ASP A 98 -6.19 12.23 -2.78
N HIS A 99 -6.14 13.35 -2.05
CA HIS A 99 -7.32 14.13 -1.73
C HIS A 99 -8.04 14.69 -2.97
N PHE A 100 -7.30 15.21 -3.96
CA PHE A 100 -7.92 15.66 -5.21
C PHE A 100 -8.54 14.50 -5.99
N LEU A 101 -7.85 13.35 -6.06
CA LEU A 101 -8.32 12.17 -6.78
C LEU A 101 -9.57 11.55 -6.15
N THR A 102 -9.57 11.35 -4.84
CA THR A 102 -10.73 10.85 -4.07
C THR A 102 -11.92 11.79 -4.17
N SER A 103 -11.68 13.10 -4.28
CA SER A 103 -12.72 14.11 -4.53
C SER A 103 -13.12 14.24 -6.00
N SER A 104 -12.57 13.41 -6.91
CA SER A 104 -12.78 13.48 -8.36
C SER A 104 -12.46 14.84 -9.00
N LYS A 105 -11.58 15.64 -8.38
CA LYS A 105 -11.14 16.96 -8.85
C LYS A 105 -9.97 16.83 -9.81
N TYR A 106 -10.21 16.22 -10.98
CA TYR A 106 -9.14 15.83 -11.90
C TYR A 106 -8.37 17.00 -12.52
N THR A 107 -9.02 18.14 -12.76
CA THR A 107 -8.37 19.34 -13.31
C THR A 107 -7.40 19.96 -12.30
N GLU A 108 -7.82 20.03 -11.04
CA GLU A 108 -7.01 20.50 -9.92
C GLU A 108 -5.88 19.51 -9.62
N ALA A 109 -6.17 18.21 -9.60
CA ALA A 109 -5.16 17.15 -9.46
C ALA A 109 -4.07 17.30 -10.52
N LYS A 110 -4.45 17.51 -11.79
CA LYS A 110 -3.51 17.69 -12.89
C LYS A 110 -2.64 18.94 -12.67
N SER A 111 -3.25 20.09 -12.42
CA SER A 111 -2.52 21.35 -12.21
C SER A 111 -1.56 21.27 -11.03
N PHE A 112 -2.01 20.67 -9.92
CA PHE A 112 -1.19 20.41 -8.74
C PHE A 112 0.00 19.50 -9.06
N ALA A 113 -0.27 18.35 -9.69
CA ALA A 113 0.74 17.37 -10.02
C ALA A 113 1.85 17.93 -10.92
N ILE A 114 1.49 18.64 -11.99
CA ILE A 114 2.45 19.24 -12.93
C ILE A 114 3.36 20.23 -12.20
N THR A 115 2.77 21.08 -11.36
CA THR A 115 3.52 22.03 -10.54
C THR A 115 4.50 21.30 -9.62
N LYS A 116 4.04 20.28 -8.90
CA LYS A 116 4.87 19.55 -7.93
C LYS A 116 5.95 18.70 -8.58
N ILE A 117 5.70 18.10 -9.73
CA ILE A 117 6.74 17.42 -10.51
C ILE A 117 7.81 18.42 -10.93
N THR A 118 7.42 19.61 -11.40
CA THR A 118 8.37 20.64 -11.83
C THR A 118 9.24 21.13 -10.67
N GLU A 119 8.65 21.34 -9.50
CA GLU A 119 9.34 21.82 -8.30
C GLU A 119 10.22 20.74 -7.65
N LEU A 120 9.72 19.51 -7.54
CA LEU A 120 10.26 18.47 -6.66
C LEU A 120 10.84 17.26 -7.41
N LYS A 121 11.07 17.35 -8.73
CA LYS A 121 11.55 16.22 -9.55
C LYS A 121 12.74 15.49 -8.93
N ASN A 122 13.75 16.23 -8.48
CA ASN A 122 14.97 15.65 -7.93
C ASN A 122 14.73 15.03 -6.54
N ASP A 123 13.81 15.59 -5.77
CA ASP A 123 13.44 15.09 -4.44
C ASP A 123 12.70 13.75 -4.56
N PHE A 124 11.76 13.63 -5.51
CA PHE A 124 11.11 12.36 -5.83
C PHE A 124 12.12 11.27 -6.22
N ARG A 125 13.10 11.61 -7.07
CA ARG A 125 14.14 10.67 -7.52
C ARG A 125 15.07 10.27 -6.37
N THR A 126 15.53 11.24 -5.59
CA THR A 126 16.38 11.01 -4.42
C THR A 126 15.69 10.10 -3.42
N ARG A 127 14.40 10.37 -3.14
CA ARG A 127 13.62 9.53 -2.23
C ARG A 127 13.41 8.12 -2.77
N HIS A 128 13.12 7.97 -4.06
CA HIS A 128 12.95 6.67 -4.69
C HIS A 128 14.22 5.80 -4.59
N GLU A 129 15.39 6.38 -4.84
CA GLU A 129 16.65 5.65 -4.68
C GLU A 129 16.93 5.27 -3.23
N ALA A 130 16.62 6.15 -2.27
CA ALA A 130 16.72 5.82 -0.85
C ALA A 130 15.78 4.66 -0.46
N ASP A 131 14.52 4.70 -0.92
CA ASP A 131 13.53 3.64 -0.66
C ASP A 131 13.98 2.29 -1.23
N LYS A 132 14.62 2.28 -2.41
CA LYS A 132 15.20 1.09 -3.01
C LYS A 132 16.34 0.51 -2.18
N ILE A 133 17.27 1.35 -1.73
CA ILE A 133 18.41 0.94 -0.91
C ILE A 133 17.93 0.36 0.43
N ASN A 134 16.92 0.98 1.03
CA ASN A 134 16.39 0.61 2.34
C ASN A 134 15.35 -0.51 2.31
N GLY A 135 14.98 -1.01 1.12
CA GLY A 135 14.00 -2.09 0.98
C GLY A 135 12.61 -1.71 1.49
N VAL A 136 12.22 -0.44 1.32
CA VAL A 136 10.92 0.07 1.78
C VAL A 136 9.79 -0.67 1.08
N SER A 137 8.79 -1.10 1.84
CA SER A 137 7.62 -1.80 1.28
C SER A 137 6.88 -0.94 0.27
N LEU A 138 6.22 -1.57 -0.71
CA LEU A 138 5.48 -0.87 -1.77
C LEU A 138 4.41 0.09 -1.22
N GLU A 139 3.83 -0.23 -0.06
CA GLU A 139 2.84 0.61 0.61
C GLU A 139 3.43 1.92 1.14
N LYS A 140 4.71 1.92 1.51
CA LYS A 140 5.44 3.08 2.06
C LYS A 140 6.34 3.78 1.02
N ASN A 141 6.47 3.23 -0.19
CA ASN A 141 7.18 3.83 -1.32
C ASN A 141 6.29 4.90 -2.00
N PHE A 142 6.24 6.08 -1.39
CA PHE A 142 5.44 7.22 -1.86
C PHE A 142 5.80 7.69 -3.28
N PRO A 143 7.07 7.71 -3.73
CA PRO A 143 7.39 8.09 -5.11
C PRO A 143 6.68 7.21 -6.15
N GLU A 144 6.74 5.89 -5.99
CA GLU A 144 6.10 4.97 -6.93
C GLU A 144 4.57 5.02 -6.86
N ARG A 145 4.01 5.20 -5.65
CA ARG A 145 2.56 5.42 -5.47
C ARG A 145 2.10 6.69 -6.18
N PHE A 146 2.85 7.78 -6.05
CA PHE A 146 2.57 9.04 -6.72
C PHE A 146 2.56 8.86 -8.25
N VAL A 147 3.58 8.21 -8.82
CA VAL A 147 3.61 7.91 -10.27
C VAL A 147 2.43 7.05 -10.70
N ALA A 148 2.09 6.00 -9.94
CA ALA A 148 0.97 5.13 -10.25
C ALA A 148 -0.36 5.93 -10.31
N ASP A 149 -0.61 6.78 -9.31
CA ASP A 149 -1.84 7.57 -9.23
C ASP A 149 -1.91 8.64 -10.32
N LEU A 150 -0.77 9.22 -10.73
CA LEU A 150 -0.72 10.11 -11.89
C LEU A 150 -0.97 9.41 -13.23
N LEU A 151 -0.50 8.17 -13.40
CA LEU A 151 -0.81 7.41 -14.61
C LEU A 151 -2.30 7.06 -14.68
N ALA A 152 -2.95 6.80 -13.55
CA ALA A 152 -4.40 6.64 -13.50
C ALA A 152 -5.13 7.95 -13.84
N LEU A 153 -4.66 9.09 -13.31
CA LEU A 153 -5.17 10.41 -13.69
C LEU A 153 -5.03 10.67 -15.19
N ALA A 154 -3.87 10.37 -15.76
CA ALA A 154 -3.61 10.50 -17.19
C ALA A 154 -4.53 9.60 -18.03
N ALA A 155 -4.80 8.38 -17.58
CA ALA A 155 -5.76 7.48 -18.24
C ALA A 155 -7.19 8.06 -18.22
N ASN A 156 -7.65 8.52 -17.05
CA ASN A 156 -8.98 9.11 -16.88
C ASN A 156 -9.18 10.39 -17.71
N THR A 157 -8.13 11.20 -17.86
CA THR A 157 -8.17 12.47 -18.60
C THR A 157 -7.72 12.33 -20.06
N LYS A 158 -7.14 11.20 -20.43
CA LYS A 158 -6.44 10.94 -21.70
C LYS A 158 -5.36 11.98 -22.03
N ASP A 159 -4.76 12.55 -20.99
CA ASP A 159 -3.83 13.66 -21.12
C ASP A 159 -2.39 13.16 -21.36
N VAL A 160 -1.84 13.47 -22.54
CA VAL A 160 -0.51 13.01 -22.95
C VAL A 160 0.61 13.66 -22.14
N GLU A 161 0.44 14.92 -21.74
CA GLU A 161 1.44 15.67 -21.00
C GLU A 161 1.60 15.10 -19.58
N CYS A 162 0.47 14.87 -18.90
CA CYS A 162 0.40 14.21 -17.60
C CYS A 162 1.01 12.80 -17.67
N PHE A 163 0.69 12.03 -18.71
CA PHE A 163 1.28 10.71 -18.92
C PHE A 163 2.81 10.78 -19.05
N GLN A 164 3.32 11.66 -19.92
CA GLN A 164 4.76 11.79 -20.17
C GLN A 164 5.52 12.25 -18.91
N MET A 165 4.97 13.20 -18.16
CA MET A 165 5.57 13.64 -16.91
C MET A 165 5.60 12.53 -15.86
N ALA A 166 4.51 11.79 -15.68
CA ALA A 166 4.44 10.69 -14.73
C ALA A 166 5.42 9.57 -15.10
N PHE A 167 5.41 9.14 -16.37
CA PHE A 167 6.23 8.04 -16.86
C PHE A 167 7.74 8.37 -16.86
N GLY A 168 8.10 9.66 -16.96
CA GLY A 168 9.50 10.14 -16.92
C GLY A 168 9.99 10.63 -15.56
N LEU A 169 9.15 10.61 -14.52
CA LEU A 169 9.50 11.15 -13.21
C LEU A 169 10.60 10.31 -12.54
N LEU A 170 10.40 8.99 -12.49
CA LEU A 170 11.31 8.03 -11.88
C LEU A 170 12.08 7.24 -12.95
N GLU A 171 13.24 6.72 -12.56
CA GLU A 171 14.13 5.96 -13.44
C GLU A 171 14.45 4.60 -12.80
N GLY A 172 14.86 3.63 -13.62
CA GLY A 172 15.26 2.31 -13.14
C GLY A 172 14.12 1.30 -13.00
N ASP A 173 14.35 0.32 -12.13
CA ASP A 173 13.48 -0.84 -11.93
C ASP A 173 12.40 -0.54 -10.88
N LEU A 174 11.20 -0.21 -11.37
CA LEU A 174 10.03 0.13 -10.56
C LEU A 174 9.33 -1.14 -10.09
N LYS A 175 9.00 -1.21 -8.79
CA LYS A 175 8.49 -2.43 -8.16
C LYS A 175 6.98 -2.47 -7.98
N ASN A 176 6.31 -1.32 -8.09
CA ASN A 176 4.88 -1.18 -7.95
C ASN A 176 4.16 -1.59 -9.25
N PRO A 177 3.45 -2.73 -9.26
CA PRO A 177 2.75 -3.21 -10.46
C PRO A 177 1.70 -2.24 -10.99
N ARG A 178 1.14 -1.37 -10.12
CA ARG A 178 0.12 -0.38 -10.50
C ARG A 178 0.63 0.63 -11.52
N ILE A 179 1.93 0.93 -11.54
CA ILE A 179 2.53 1.84 -12.52
C ILE A 179 2.31 1.30 -13.94
N HIS A 180 2.74 0.07 -14.19
CA HIS A 180 2.60 -0.54 -15.51
C HIS A 180 1.15 -0.92 -15.83
N PHE A 181 0.34 -1.28 -14.82
CA PHE A 181 -1.09 -1.51 -15.02
C PHE A 181 -1.81 -0.23 -15.48
N ASN A 182 -1.58 0.91 -14.81
CA ASN A 182 -2.21 2.18 -15.18
C ASN A 182 -1.67 2.72 -16.51
N ALA A 183 -0.38 2.50 -16.82
CA ALA A 183 0.16 2.80 -18.15
C ALA A 183 -0.51 1.95 -19.24
N ALA A 184 -0.81 0.68 -18.96
CA ALA A 184 -1.58 -0.16 -19.86
C ALA A 184 -2.99 0.42 -20.07
N CYS A 185 -3.69 0.85 -19.02
CA CYS A 185 -5.00 1.49 -19.14
C CYS A 185 -4.96 2.72 -20.07
N TYR A 186 -3.98 3.62 -19.87
CA TYR A 186 -3.78 4.77 -20.75
C TYR A 186 -3.60 4.36 -22.21
N HIS A 187 -2.74 3.37 -22.48
CA HIS A 187 -2.49 2.91 -23.85
C HIS A 187 -3.70 2.22 -24.49
N ALA A 188 -4.51 1.50 -23.72
CA ALA A 188 -5.77 0.95 -24.21
C ALA A 188 -6.75 2.07 -24.59
N LEU A 189 -6.92 3.09 -23.74
CA LEU A 189 -7.83 4.21 -23.97
C LEU A 189 -7.39 5.14 -25.11
N THR A 190 -6.12 5.10 -25.49
CA THR A 190 -5.51 5.88 -26.58
C THR A 190 -5.19 5.02 -27.82
N ASN A 191 -5.65 3.77 -27.86
CA ASN A 191 -5.47 2.83 -28.98
C ASN A 191 -4.00 2.55 -29.37
N ASN A 192 -3.07 2.58 -28.42
CA ASN A 192 -1.69 2.20 -28.64
C ASN A 192 -1.46 0.72 -28.24
N LYS A 193 -1.77 -0.20 -29.16
CA LYS A 193 -1.71 -1.66 -28.90
C LYS A 193 -0.30 -2.14 -28.52
N GLU A 194 0.75 -1.65 -29.17
CA GLU A 194 2.12 -2.12 -28.90
C GLU A 194 2.54 -1.78 -27.45
N SER A 195 2.38 -0.51 -27.06
CA SER A 195 2.72 -0.07 -25.70
C SER A 195 1.80 -0.68 -24.65
N LEU A 196 0.52 -0.90 -24.97
CA LEU A 196 -0.40 -1.64 -24.12
C LEU A 196 0.16 -3.02 -23.78
N LEU A 197 0.51 -3.83 -24.79
CA LEU A 197 1.00 -5.19 -24.57
C LEU A 197 2.32 -5.21 -23.80
N LYS A 198 3.20 -4.23 -24.02
CA LYS A 198 4.43 -4.08 -23.25
C LYS A 198 4.14 -3.81 -21.77
N SER A 199 3.27 -2.85 -21.48
CA SER A 199 2.90 -2.48 -20.11
C SER A 199 2.18 -3.61 -19.37
N VAL A 200 1.29 -4.35 -20.06
CA VAL A 200 0.64 -5.55 -19.49
C VAL A 200 1.67 -6.57 -19.03
N ARG A 201 2.65 -6.92 -19.88
CA ARG A 201 3.69 -7.90 -19.52
C ARG A 201 4.54 -7.46 -18.33
N LEU A 202 4.87 -6.17 -18.26
CA LEU A 202 5.62 -5.61 -17.13
C LEU A 202 4.82 -5.68 -15.82
N ALA A 203 3.54 -5.28 -15.86
CA ALA A 203 2.67 -5.39 -14.69
C ALA A 203 2.47 -6.85 -14.24
N ARG A 204 2.32 -7.78 -15.19
CA ARG A 204 2.23 -9.22 -14.91
C ARG A 204 3.50 -9.77 -14.27
N ALA A 205 4.67 -9.38 -14.77
CA ALA A 205 5.96 -9.77 -14.20
C ALA A 205 6.15 -9.28 -12.75
N LEU A 206 5.54 -8.15 -12.39
CA LEU A 206 5.51 -7.61 -11.03
C LEU A 206 4.37 -8.17 -10.15
N GLY A 207 3.63 -9.16 -10.63
CA GLY A 207 2.62 -9.86 -9.84
C GLY A 207 1.20 -9.32 -9.97
N GLN A 208 0.91 -8.36 -10.85
CA GLN A 208 -0.47 -7.91 -11.10
C GLN A 208 -1.32 -9.10 -11.59
N PRO A 209 -2.44 -9.47 -10.94
CA PRO A 209 -3.24 -10.63 -11.34
C PRO A 209 -3.86 -10.49 -12.74
N SER A 210 -3.92 -11.59 -13.51
CA SER A 210 -4.58 -11.61 -14.82
C SER A 210 -6.06 -11.18 -14.75
N SER A 211 -6.71 -11.48 -13.62
CA SER A 211 -8.11 -11.10 -13.37
C SER A 211 -8.31 -9.58 -13.37
N SER A 212 -7.33 -8.80 -12.88
CA SER A 212 -7.39 -7.34 -12.89
C SER A 212 -7.57 -6.79 -14.31
N PHE A 213 -6.85 -7.36 -15.29
CA PHE A 213 -6.96 -6.94 -16.69
C PHE A 213 -8.29 -7.35 -17.34
N ARG A 214 -8.85 -8.49 -16.96
CA ARG A 214 -10.14 -8.95 -17.49
C ARG A 214 -11.31 -8.13 -16.97
N MET A 215 -11.23 -7.68 -15.72
CA MET A 215 -12.29 -6.92 -15.05
C MET A 215 -12.23 -5.42 -15.37
N GLU A 216 -11.03 -4.88 -15.56
CA GLU A 216 -10.85 -3.46 -15.86
C GLU A 216 -11.57 -3.06 -17.15
N ARG A 217 -12.34 -1.96 -17.06
CA ARG A 217 -13.21 -1.45 -18.13
C ARG A 217 -12.40 -0.86 -19.28
N ASP A 218 -11.22 -0.32 -18.99
CA ASP A 218 -10.39 0.38 -19.97
C ASP A 218 -9.89 -0.57 -21.07
N PHE A 219 -9.78 -1.88 -20.77
CA PHE A 219 -9.37 -2.90 -21.73
C PHE A 219 -10.52 -3.50 -22.56
N LYS A 220 -11.76 -2.99 -22.45
CA LYS A 220 -12.93 -3.61 -23.09
C LYS A 220 -12.75 -3.94 -24.58
N GLU A 221 -12.06 -3.08 -25.34
CA GLU A 221 -11.83 -3.25 -26.78
C GLU A 221 -10.77 -4.34 -27.09
N PHE A 222 -9.93 -4.69 -26.12
CA PHE A 222 -8.83 -5.64 -26.26
C PHE A 222 -9.13 -7.02 -25.67
N ARG A 223 -10.25 -7.23 -24.98
CA ARG A 223 -10.59 -8.52 -24.33
C ARG A 223 -10.71 -9.72 -25.29
N ARG A 224 -10.90 -9.46 -26.58
CA ARG A 224 -10.96 -10.50 -27.62
C ARG A 224 -9.68 -10.56 -28.46
N ASP A 225 -8.70 -9.72 -28.16
CA ASP A 225 -7.43 -9.68 -28.86
C ASP A 225 -6.54 -10.84 -28.37
N PRO A 226 -6.09 -11.73 -29.27
CA PRO A 226 -5.30 -12.90 -28.89
C PRO A 226 -3.93 -12.53 -28.32
N ASP A 227 -3.34 -11.41 -28.75
CA ASP A 227 -2.06 -10.95 -28.20
C ASP A 227 -2.23 -10.42 -26.78
N PHE A 228 -3.36 -9.75 -26.51
CA PHE A 228 -3.71 -9.28 -25.17
C PHE A 228 -3.96 -10.46 -24.22
N GLU A 229 -4.75 -11.46 -24.62
CA GLU A 229 -4.97 -12.67 -23.81
C GLU A 229 -3.67 -13.43 -23.53
N LYS A 230 -2.77 -13.50 -24.53
CA LYS A 230 -1.43 -14.06 -24.33
C LYS A 230 -0.60 -13.25 -23.33
N ALA A 231 -0.65 -11.92 -23.41
CA ALA A 231 0.11 -11.04 -22.54
C ALA A 231 -0.37 -11.06 -21.08
N ILE A 232 -1.68 -11.22 -20.81
CA ILE A 232 -2.20 -11.32 -19.44
C ILE A 232 -2.02 -12.72 -18.83
N SER A 233 -1.73 -13.74 -19.66
CA SER A 233 -1.57 -15.13 -19.23
C SER A 233 -0.10 -15.53 -19.00
N SER A 234 0.85 -14.71 -19.47
CA SER A 234 2.26 -14.80 -19.05
C SER A 234 2.46 -14.36 -17.61
#